data_AF-A0A0F3M734-F1
#
_entry.id   AF-A0A0F3M734-F1
#
_cell.length_a   1.000
_cell.length_b   1.000
_cell.length_c   1.000
_cell.angle_alpha   90.00
_cell.angle_beta   90.00
_cell.angle_gamma   90.00
#
_symmetry.space_group_name_H-M   'P 1'
#
loop_
_entity.id
_entity.type
_entity.pdbx_description
1 polymer ?
#
loop_
_entity_poly.entity_id
_entity_poly.type
_entity_poly.pdbx_seq_one_letter_code
_entity_poly.pdbx_strand_id
1 'polypeptide(L)'
;MNEDKYIGMKIKLQQAEDYLEEAESMKQYCIDLIQKIKYTFDLTTAKIKDLADDLLCWQNDFKEKEYKPTRVARILNYAANLQDYCNRIVYSLRGQIELQNVHSKKFSIQKLLKDTISSLKEMAEDREISLSYNVQDNINDIVIGDSCLLQSILSQLISGSY
;
A
#
# COMPACT_ATOMS: atom_id res chain seq x y z
N MET A 1 29.98 38.75 13.88
CA MET A 1 29.54 37.35 13.81
C MET A 1 30.80 36.49 13.69
N ASN A 2 31.02 35.48 14.54
CA ASN A 2 32.21 34.62 14.49
C ASN A 2 32.21 33.79 13.18
N GLU A 3 33.34 33.70 12.50
CA GLU A 3 33.62 32.86 11.33
C GLU A 3 33.14 31.41 11.50
N ASP A 4 33.36 30.80 12.66
CA ASP A 4 32.89 29.44 12.98
C ASP A 4 31.37 29.32 12.94
N LYS A 5 30.68 30.38 13.40
CA LYS A 5 29.21 30.43 13.39
C LYS A 5 28.67 30.59 11.97
N TYR A 6 29.38 31.33 11.12
CA TYR A 6 29.04 31.49 9.71
C TYR A 6 29.25 30.19 8.93
N ILE A 7 30.37 29.50 9.13
CA ILE A 7 30.65 28.19 8.51
C ILE A 7 29.60 27.16 8.96
N GLY A 8 29.28 27.11 10.26
CA GLY A 8 28.25 26.21 10.79
C GLY A 8 26.85 26.49 10.24
N MET A 9 26.51 27.76 9.97
CA MET A 9 25.25 28.12 9.30
C MET A 9 25.25 27.69 7.83
N LYS A 10 26.36 27.84 7.12
CA LYS A 10 26.49 27.44 5.70
C LYS A 10 26.34 25.94 5.50
N ILE A 11 26.93 25.12 6.38
CA ILE A 11 26.81 23.65 6.33
C ILE A 11 25.35 23.23 6.57
N LYS A 12 24.67 23.83 7.56
CA LYS A 12 23.27 23.52 7.85
C LYS A 12 22.33 23.93 6.72
N LEU A 13 22.62 25.04 6.04
CA LEU A 13 21.85 25.48 4.88
C LEU A 13 22.00 24.49 3.73
N GLN A 14 23.23 24.09 3.41
CA GLN A 14 23.48 23.08 2.36
C GLN A 14 22.76 21.76 2.66
N GLN A 15 22.87 21.26 3.90
CA GLN A 15 22.15 20.05 4.30
C GLN A 15 20.63 20.19 4.12
N ALA A 16 20.07 21.35 4.48
CA ALA A 16 18.63 21.60 4.32
C ALA A 16 18.22 21.69 2.84
N GLU A 17 19.07 22.25 1.99
CA GLU A 17 18.87 22.30 0.53
C GLU A 17 18.90 20.88 -0.07
N ASP A 18 19.89 20.07 0.29
CA ASP A 18 20.01 18.68 -0.16
C ASP A 18 18.77 17.85 0.25
N TYR A 19 18.30 17.99 1.50
CA TYR A 19 17.08 17.33 1.96
C TYR A 19 15.82 17.80 1.21
N LEU A 20 15.76 19.08 0.84
CA LEU A 20 14.62 19.63 0.11
C LEU A 20 14.58 19.08 -1.32
N GLU A 21 15.72 19.02 -2.00
CA GLU A 21 15.83 18.47 -3.36
C GLU A 21 15.46 16.98 -3.41
N GLU A 22 15.89 16.21 -2.41
CA GLU A 22 15.53 14.79 -2.27
C GLU A 22 14.02 14.61 -2.03
N ALA A 23 13.42 15.47 -1.20
CA ALA A 23 11.98 15.46 -0.94
C ALA A 23 11.13 15.87 -2.16
N GLU A 24 11.59 16.85 -2.96
CA GLU A 24 10.92 17.27 -4.18
C GLU A 24 10.97 16.20 -5.27
N SER A 25 12.13 15.55 -5.43
CA SER A 25 12.30 14.41 -6.33
C SER A 25 11.37 13.25 -5.94
N MET A 26 11.25 13.00 -4.63
CA MET A 26 10.34 11.99 -4.08
C MET A 26 8.88 12.29 -4.39
N LYS A 27 8.48 13.54 -4.19
CA LYS A 27 7.12 14.00 -4.47
C LYS A 27 6.77 13.77 -5.94
N GLN A 28 7.69 14.11 -6.86
CA GLN A 28 7.47 13.92 -8.29
C GLN A 28 7.33 12.44 -8.65
N TYR A 29 8.21 11.59 -8.10
CA TYR A 29 8.12 10.14 -8.29
C TYR A 29 6.78 9.57 -7.81
N CYS A 30 6.31 9.96 -6.61
CA CYS A 30 5.02 9.56 -6.08
C CYS A 30 3.86 9.99 -6.99
N ILE A 31 3.92 11.20 -7.55
CA ILE A 31 2.91 11.70 -8.50
C ILE A 31 2.87 10.83 -9.76
N ASP A 32 4.03 10.54 -10.36
CA ASP A 32 4.14 9.72 -11.57
C ASP A 32 3.61 8.29 -11.33
N LEU A 33 3.89 7.76 -10.14
CA LEU A 33 3.51 6.41 -9.77
C LEU A 33 1.99 6.31 -9.48
N ILE A 34 1.40 7.31 -8.83
CA ILE A 34 -0.05 7.44 -8.67
C ILE A 34 -0.74 7.54 -10.05
N GLN A 35 -0.18 8.33 -10.97
CA GLN A 35 -0.73 8.44 -12.33
C GLN A 35 -0.70 7.11 -13.08
N LYS A 36 0.39 6.35 -12.97
CA LYS A 36 0.51 5.02 -13.59
C LYS A 36 -0.48 4.01 -13.02
N ILE A 37 -0.68 4.03 -11.69
CA ILE A 37 -1.68 3.19 -11.02
C ILE A 37 -3.07 3.55 -11.52
N LYS A 38 -3.42 4.84 -11.50
CA LYS A 38 -4.72 5.33 -11.98
C LYS A 38 -4.98 4.92 -13.42
N TYR A 39 -4.04 5.18 -14.33
CA TYR A 39 -4.17 4.81 -15.74
C TYR A 39 -4.45 3.32 -15.92
N THR A 40 -3.73 2.46 -15.18
CA THR A 40 -3.89 1.02 -15.33
C THR A 40 -5.19 0.50 -14.71
N PHE A 41 -5.61 1.11 -13.59
CA PHE A 41 -6.89 0.83 -12.97
C PHE A 41 -8.05 1.21 -13.89
N ASP A 42 -8.00 2.41 -14.48
CA ASP A 42 -8.99 2.89 -15.45
C ASP A 42 -9.07 1.96 -16.67
N LEU A 43 -7.92 1.55 -17.22
CA LEU A 43 -7.87 0.62 -18.35
C LEU A 43 -8.47 -0.74 -18.04
N THR A 44 -8.20 -1.27 -16.84
CA THR A 44 -8.68 -2.61 -16.46
C THR A 44 -10.18 -2.58 -16.15
N THR A 45 -10.65 -1.51 -15.50
CA THR A 45 -12.06 -1.30 -15.21
C THR A 45 -12.87 -1.11 -16.49
N ALA A 46 -12.33 -0.39 -17.49
CA ALA A 46 -12.96 -0.25 -18.80
C ALA A 46 -13.16 -1.61 -19.50
N LYS A 47 -12.14 -2.49 -19.49
CA LYS A 47 -12.25 -3.84 -20.07
C LYS A 47 -13.29 -4.71 -19.37
N ILE A 48 -13.38 -4.61 -18.04
CA ILE A 48 -14.41 -5.32 -17.27
C ILE A 48 -15.81 -4.80 -17.63
N LYS A 49 -15.95 -3.49 -17.78
CA LYS A 49 -17.21 -2.86 -18.17
C LYS A 49 -17.65 -3.28 -19.58
N ASP A 50 -16.76 -3.23 -20.56
CA ASP A 50 -17.07 -3.65 -21.94
C ASP A 50 -17.56 -5.11 -21.97
N LEU A 51 -16.91 -6.00 -21.21
CA LEU A 51 -17.31 -7.40 -21.09
C LEU A 51 -18.66 -7.58 -20.36
N ALA A 52 -18.95 -6.73 -19.37
CA ALA A 52 -20.22 -6.75 -18.65
C ALA A 52 -21.38 -6.23 -19.52
N ASP A 53 -21.13 -5.19 -20.32
CA ASP A 53 -22.09 -4.63 -21.28
C ASP A 53 -22.36 -5.64 -22.41
N ASP A 54 -21.34 -6.34 -22.91
CA ASP A 54 -21.49 -7.50 -23.81
C ASP A 54 -22.33 -8.61 -23.17
N LEU A 55 -22.19 -8.89 -21.88
CA LEU A 55 -23.00 -9.91 -21.20
C LEU A 55 -24.46 -9.47 -21.04
N LEU A 56 -24.71 -8.19 -20.74
CA LEU A 56 -26.04 -7.61 -20.55
C LEU A 56 -26.82 -7.53 -21.87
N CYS A 57 -26.19 -7.10 -22.96
CA CYS A 57 -26.81 -7.06 -24.29
C CYS A 57 -27.31 -8.45 -24.72
N TRP A 58 -26.57 -9.51 -24.41
CA TRP A 58 -26.88 -10.88 -24.84
C TRP A 58 -27.81 -11.64 -23.88
N GLN A 59 -28.03 -11.14 -22.66
CA GLN A 59 -29.07 -11.64 -21.76
C GLN A 59 -30.48 -11.38 -22.33
N ASN A 60 -30.63 -10.45 -23.27
CA ASN A 60 -31.89 -10.15 -23.93
C ASN A 60 -32.18 -11.05 -25.16
N ASP A 61 -31.23 -11.87 -25.64
CA ASP A 61 -31.31 -12.68 -26.88
C ASP A 61 -31.43 -14.21 -26.66
N PHE A 62 -31.99 -14.64 -25.53
CA PHE A 62 -31.95 -16.02 -25.01
C PHE A 62 -32.42 -17.16 -25.96
N LYS A 63 -31.48 -17.93 -26.53
CA LYS A 63 -31.58 -19.41 -26.74
C LYS A 63 -30.18 -20.07 -26.87
N GLU A 64 -29.64 -20.65 -25.80
CA GLU A 64 -28.93 -21.98 -25.79
C GLU A 64 -28.11 -22.21 -24.50
N LYS A 65 -28.19 -23.45 -23.97
CA LYS A 65 -27.73 -23.85 -22.63
C LYS A 65 -26.25 -24.29 -22.55
N GLU A 66 -25.55 -24.41 -23.68
CA GLU A 66 -24.27 -25.16 -23.75
C GLU A 66 -23.00 -24.28 -23.66
N TYR A 67 -23.11 -22.97 -23.90
CA TYR A 67 -21.96 -22.03 -23.94
C TYR A 67 -21.60 -21.34 -22.61
N LYS A 68 -22.37 -21.58 -21.54
CA LYS A 68 -22.22 -20.91 -20.22
C LYS A 68 -20.90 -21.21 -19.47
N PRO A 69 -20.42 -22.47 -19.37
CA PRO A 69 -19.28 -22.81 -18.49
C PRO A 69 -17.96 -22.16 -18.94
N THR A 70 -17.69 -22.18 -20.24
CA THR A 70 -16.43 -21.67 -20.83
C THR A 70 -16.27 -20.16 -20.68
N ARG A 71 -17.39 -19.41 -20.58
CA ARG A 71 -17.37 -17.94 -20.45
C ARG A 71 -17.30 -17.47 -19.00
N VAL A 72 -17.98 -18.16 -18.08
CA VAL A 72 -17.79 -17.95 -16.62
C VAL A 72 -16.33 -18.22 -16.23
N ALA A 73 -15.72 -19.26 -16.81
CA ALA A 73 -14.29 -19.53 -16.63
C ALA A 73 -13.39 -18.37 -17.13
N ARG A 74 -13.77 -17.68 -18.21
CA ARG A 74 -13.03 -16.49 -18.69
C ARG A 74 -13.18 -15.31 -17.74
N ILE A 75 -14.36 -15.05 -17.19
CA ILE A 75 -14.59 -13.99 -16.19
C ILE A 75 -13.76 -14.26 -14.93
N LEU A 76 -13.78 -15.48 -14.41
CA LEU A 76 -12.97 -15.89 -13.26
C LEU A 76 -11.48 -15.73 -13.55
N ASN A 77 -11.02 -16.09 -14.75
CA ASN A 77 -9.64 -15.91 -15.15
C ASN A 77 -9.23 -14.42 -15.21
N TYR A 78 -10.12 -13.54 -15.68
CA TYR A 78 -9.85 -12.10 -15.68
C TYR A 78 -9.85 -11.50 -14.27
N ALA A 79 -10.75 -11.94 -13.39
CA ALA A 79 -10.76 -11.54 -11.99
C ALA A 79 -9.47 -11.96 -11.27
N ALA A 80 -9.02 -13.20 -11.50
CA ALA A 80 -7.75 -13.71 -10.96
C ALA A 80 -6.54 -12.93 -11.49
N ASN A 81 -6.51 -12.59 -12.79
CA ASN A 81 -5.44 -11.79 -13.38
C ASN A 81 -5.40 -10.35 -12.84
N LEU A 82 -6.57 -9.74 -12.61
CA LEU A 82 -6.65 -8.43 -11.97
C LEU A 82 -6.15 -8.51 -10.52
N GLN A 83 -6.53 -9.53 -9.78
CA GLN A 83 -6.07 -9.74 -8.41
C GLN A 83 -4.54 -9.91 -8.34
N ASP A 84 -3.95 -10.74 -9.20
CA ASP A 84 -2.48 -10.91 -9.27
C ASP A 84 -1.76 -9.60 -9.62
N TYR A 85 -2.31 -8.85 -10.59
CA TYR A 85 -1.74 -7.56 -10.99
C TYR A 85 -1.80 -6.51 -9.86
N CYS A 86 -2.92 -6.40 -9.17
CA CYS A 86 -3.06 -5.53 -7.99
C CYS A 86 -2.04 -5.91 -6.90
N ASN A 87 -1.88 -7.20 -6.62
CA ASN A 87 -0.89 -7.68 -5.67
C ASN A 87 0.54 -7.27 -6.07
N ARG A 88 0.91 -7.42 -7.35
CA ARG A 88 2.23 -6.99 -7.85
C ARG A 88 2.48 -5.49 -7.68
N ILE A 89 1.47 -4.65 -7.94
CA ILE A 89 1.57 -3.21 -7.72
C ILE A 89 1.81 -2.92 -6.25
N VAL A 90 1.04 -3.53 -5.35
CA VAL A 90 1.19 -3.35 -3.90
C VAL A 90 2.58 -3.79 -3.42
N TYR A 91 3.09 -4.92 -3.89
CA TYR A 91 4.45 -5.37 -3.55
C TYR A 91 5.54 -4.44 -4.07
N SER A 92 5.41 -3.94 -5.30
CA SER A 92 6.39 -3.03 -5.90
C SER A 92 6.40 -1.67 -5.21
N LEU A 93 5.22 -1.13 -4.89
CA LEU A 93 5.04 0.07 -4.07
C LEU A 93 5.68 -0.09 -2.69
N ARG A 94 5.38 -1.20 -2.03
CA ARG A 94 5.88 -1.51 -0.70
C ARG A 94 7.40 -1.59 -0.68
N GLY A 95 8.01 -2.32 -1.62
CA GLY A 95 9.47 -2.43 -1.71
C GLY A 95 10.16 -1.08 -1.91
N GLN A 96 9.56 -0.16 -2.66
CA GLN A 96 10.11 1.19 -2.86
C GLN A 96 9.94 2.09 -1.63
N ILE A 97 8.79 2.00 -0.94
CA ILE A 97 8.56 2.70 0.34
C ILE A 97 9.56 2.19 1.40
N GLU A 98 9.74 0.88 1.52
CA GLU A 98 10.67 0.26 2.49
C GLU A 98 12.15 0.59 2.19
N LEU A 99 12.52 0.85 0.94
CA LEU A 99 13.86 1.28 0.55
C LEU A 99 14.15 2.77 0.88
N GLN A 100 13.13 3.61 0.96
CA GLN A 100 13.30 5.08 1.09
C GLN A 100 12.89 5.65 2.45
N ASN A 101 12.10 4.93 3.26
CA ASN A 101 11.59 5.45 4.53
C ASN A 101 12.43 5.16 5.77
N VAL A 102 13.71 4.76 5.64
CA VAL A 102 14.62 4.59 6.79
C VAL A 102 14.99 5.95 7.40
N HIS A 103 13.98 6.63 7.95
CA HIS A 103 14.07 7.84 8.71
C HIS A 103 13.70 7.46 10.13
N SER A 104 14.75 7.28 10.93
CA SER A 104 14.60 7.02 12.36
C SER A 104 13.89 8.18 13.04
N LYS A 105 12.62 7.97 13.45
CA LYS A 105 11.77 8.98 14.11
C LYS A 105 11.29 8.43 15.46
N LYS A 106 10.96 9.33 16.39
CA LYS A 106 10.33 8.95 17.66
C LYS A 106 8.86 8.59 17.41
N PHE A 107 8.42 7.43 17.90
CA PHE A 107 7.03 6.99 17.82
C PHE A 107 6.62 6.16 19.04
N SER A 108 5.30 5.97 19.23
CA SER A 108 4.70 5.14 20.29
C SER A 108 4.43 3.72 19.79
N ILE A 109 4.88 2.71 20.54
CA ILE A 109 4.63 1.29 20.26
C ILE A 109 3.14 0.97 20.36
N GLN A 110 2.46 1.47 21.38
CA GLN A 110 1.03 1.24 21.56
C GLN A 110 0.23 1.81 20.38
N LYS A 111 0.59 3.01 19.91
CA LYS A 111 -0.04 3.61 18.74
C LYS A 111 0.22 2.78 17.48
N LEU A 112 1.46 2.35 17.25
CA LEU A 112 1.84 1.50 16.11
C LEU A 112 1.00 0.22 16.06
N LEU A 113 0.88 -0.50 17.18
CA LEU A 113 0.11 -1.74 17.27
C LEU A 113 -1.39 -1.52 17.05
N LYS A 114 -1.94 -0.46 17.65
CA LYS A 114 -3.35 -0.08 17.48
C LYS A 114 -3.68 0.23 16.02
N ASP A 115 -2.84 1.03 15.36
CA ASP A 115 -3.03 1.41 13.96
C ASP A 115 -2.90 0.19 13.03
N THR A 116 -1.94 -0.71 13.32
CA THR A 116 -1.78 -1.99 12.60
C THR A 116 -3.02 -2.87 12.71
N ILE A 117 -3.53 -3.12 13.92
CA ILE A 117 -4.71 -3.97 14.11
C ILE A 117 -5.95 -3.35 13.48
N SER A 118 -6.14 -2.04 13.63
CA SER A 118 -7.26 -1.34 13.02
C SER A 118 -7.26 -1.48 11.50
N SER A 119 -6.07 -1.45 10.86
CA SER A 119 -5.92 -1.64 9.42
C SER A 119 -6.24 -3.06 8.93
N LEU A 120 -6.11 -4.07 9.80
CA LEU A 120 -6.35 -5.48 9.47
C LEU A 120 -7.70 -5.98 9.95
N LYS A 121 -8.47 -5.14 10.64
CA LYS A 121 -9.70 -5.53 11.31
C LYS A 121 -10.73 -6.12 10.35
N GLU A 122 -10.95 -5.47 9.22
CA GLU A 122 -11.91 -5.91 8.19
C GLU A 122 -11.52 -7.30 7.62
N MET A 123 -10.23 -7.50 7.30
CA MET A 123 -9.73 -8.80 6.83
C MET A 123 -9.87 -9.92 7.86
N ALA A 124 -9.74 -9.60 9.15
CA ALA A 124 -9.88 -10.57 10.23
C ALA A 124 -11.36 -10.89 10.49
N GLU A 125 -12.24 -9.89 10.44
CA GLU A 125 -13.70 -10.05 10.57
C GLU A 125 -14.26 -10.94 9.45
N ASP A 126 -13.82 -10.74 8.20
CA ASP A 126 -14.18 -11.60 7.05
C ASP A 126 -13.82 -13.07 7.25
N ARG A 127 -12.82 -13.36 8.10
CA ARG A 127 -12.37 -14.71 8.43
C ARG A 127 -12.85 -15.18 9.80
N GLU A 128 -13.75 -14.43 10.44
CA GLU A 128 -14.26 -14.69 11.79
C GLU A 128 -13.16 -14.76 12.87
N ILE A 129 -12.07 -14.00 12.69
CA ILE A 129 -10.93 -13.93 13.59
C ILE A 129 -10.98 -12.64 14.41
N SER A 130 -10.78 -12.76 15.73
CA SER A 130 -10.63 -11.61 16.62
C SER A 130 -9.16 -11.22 16.79
N LEU A 131 -8.82 -9.99 16.43
CA LEU A 131 -7.48 -9.42 16.65
C LEU A 131 -7.44 -8.60 17.95
N SER A 132 -6.42 -8.83 18.77
CA SER A 132 -6.14 -8.04 19.98
C SER A 132 -4.64 -7.85 20.18
N TYR A 133 -4.25 -6.81 20.91
CA TYR A 133 -2.86 -6.58 21.31
C TYR A 133 -2.77 -6.37 22.81
N ASN A 134 -1.64 -6.79 23.38
CA ASN A 134 -1.31 -6.57 24.78
C ASN A 134 0.13 -6.06 24.86
N VAL A 135 0.32 -4.91 25.51
CA VAL A 135 1.63 -4.31 25.75
C VAL A 135 1.78 -4.16 27.25
N GLN A 136 2.85 -4.71 27.82
CA GLN A 136 3.13 -4.58 29.24
C GLN A 136 3.53 -3.13 29.58
N ASP A 137 3.06 -2.62 30.72
CA ASP A 137 3.32 -1.25 31.18
C ASP A 137 4.80 -0.96 31.48
N ASN A 138 5.62 -2.01 31.64
CA ASN A 138 7.06 -1.90 31.87
C ASN A 138 7.88 -1.67 30.59
N ILE A 139 7.25 -1.72 29.41
CA ILE A 139 7.91 -1.45 28.13
C ILE A 139 7.91 0.06 27.90
N ASN A 140 9.08 0.60 27.53
CA ASN A 140 9.19 1.99 27.12
C ASN A 140 8.38 2.21 25.82
N ASP A 141 7.23 2.89 25.93
CA ASP A 141 6.33 3.10 24.79
C ASP A 141 6.95 3.93 23.67
N ILE A 142 7.83 4.89 24.01
CA ILE A 142 8.44 5.77 23.02
C ILE A 142 9.79 5.22 22.57
N VAL A 143 9.87 4.85 21.30
CA VAL A 143 11.08 4.31 20.65
C VAL A 143 11.49 5.14 19.44
N ILE A 144 12.73 4.96 18.99
CA ILE A 144 13.30 5.63 17.83
C ILE A 144 13.53 4.59 16.74
N GLY A 145 12.93 4.78 15.56
CA GLY A 145 13.08 3.86 14.43
C GLY A 145 12.16 4.22 13.27
N ASP A 146 12.11 3.34 12.27
CA ASP A 146 11.21 3.45 11.13
C ASP A 146 9.86 2.79 11.46
N SER A 147 8.89 3.62 11.88
CA SER A 147 7.55 3.14 12.21
C SER A 147 6.82 2.54 11.01
N CYS A 148 7.10 3.01 9.79
CA CYS A 148 6.43 2.54 8.58
C CYS A 148 6.91 1.14 8.18
N LEU A 149 8.22 0.89 8.25
CA LEU A 149 8.80 -0.43 8.05
C LEU A 149 8.32 -1.40 9.13
N LEU A 150 8.35 -1.00 10.41
CA LEU A 150 7.88 -1.84 11.50
C LEU A 150 6.38 -2.17 11.40
N GLN A 151 5.54 -1.20 11.02
CA GLN A 151 4.13 -1.45 10.74
C GLN A 151 3.97 -2.47 9.61
N SER A 152 4.77 -2.34 8.55
CA SER A 152 4.73 -3.26 7.42
C SER A 152 5.10 -4.69 7.80
N ILE A 153 6.18 -4.87 8.56
CA ILE A 153 6.61 -6.17 9.07
C ILE A 153 5.52 -6.76 9.97
N LEU A 154 4.96 -5.98 10.89
CA LEU A 154 3.87 -6.42 11.76
C LEU A 154 2.64 -6.86 10.97
N SER A 155 2.23 -6.09 9.96
CA SER A 155 1.10 -6.48 9.11
C SER A 155 1.36 -7.78 8.36
N GLN A 156 2.58 -8.00 7.85
CA GLN A 156 2.93 -9.26 7.18
C GLN A 156 2.90 -10.45 8.15
N LEU A 157 3.46 -10.29 9.35
CA LEU A 157 3.48 -11.35 10.37
C LEU A 157 2.07 -11.73 10.81
N ILE A 158 1.21 -10.72 11.04
CA ILE A 158 -0.18 -10.95 11.43
C ILE A 158 -0.95 -11.59 10.27
N SER A 159 -0.88 -11.06 9.05
CA SER A 159 -1.59 -11.63 7.90
C SER A 159 -1.07 -13.02 7.50
N GLY A 160 0.18 -13.36 7.79
CA GLY A 160 0.74 -14.70 7.57
C GLY A 160 0.37 -15.73 8.64
N SER A 161 -0.26 -15.29 9.74
CA SER A 161 -0.67 -16.17 10.84
C SER A 161 -2.05 -16.82 10.67
N TYR A 162 -2.78 -16.47 9.61
CA TYR A 162 -4.11 -17.00 9.30
C TYR A 162 -4.47 -16.97 7.81
#